data_AF-A0A7J2MUR6-F1
#
_entry.id   AF-A0A7J2MUR6-F1
#
_cell.length_a   1.000
_cell.length_b   1.000
_cell.length_c   1.000
_cell.angle_alpha   90.00
_cell.angle_beta   90.00
_cell.angle_gamma   90.00
#
_symmetry.space_group_name_H-M   'P 1'
#
loop_
_entity.id
_entity.type
_entity.pdbx_description
1 polymer ?
#
loop_
_entity_poly.entity_id
_entity_poly.type
_entity_poly.pdbx_seq_one_letter_code
_entity_poly.pdbx_strand_id
1 'polypeptide(L)'
;MMQVRAIAFFEGDGAIPKKIFDMKSGEMELINIKNASGNIYVYSSPFWFLIPTQILKIFYNMNPKLCVAMASMLSAILMAFLTSIILIATSILWDKFVMTKAYYAFLSLNMSLKLQKFYSFHTKLKKLYNAIKMKLRDMAVWNAEMNKRACFSFFLYIPFAFFLMDGLSNLLIICIFSSVLTGVISYFIGLKFKNEIAFLSFSASLLYSSIFAGRAITYITQDFFARFIQFFAATMLLSIILFIIMFSTMLLILYSIRIVMERFDPAALLEVGDI
;
A
#
# COMPACT_ATOMS: atom_id res chain seq x y z
N MET A 1 -23.93 -9.82 18.31
CA MET A 1 -22.92 -10.46 19.18
C MET A 1 -21.90 -11.14 18.29
N MET A 2 -20.60 -10.84 18.47
CA MET A 2 -19.53 -11.43 17.67
C MET A 2 -19.39 -12.91 18.05
N GLN A 3 -19.55 -13.80 17.06
CA GLN A 3 -19.26 -15.22 17.18
C GLN A 3 -17.86 -15.49 16.65
N VAL A 4 -17.08 -16.28 17.38
CA VAL A 4 -15.72 -16.67 17.01
C VAL A 4 -15.70 -18.18 16.85
N ARG A 5 -15.16 -18.65 15.73
CA ARG A 5 -14.96 -20.08 15.52
C ARG A 5 -13.53 -20.45 15.91
N ALA A 6 -13.40 -21.52 16.69
CA ALA A 6 -12.13 -22.06 17.14
C ALA A 6 -11.90 -23.48 16.62
N ILE A 7 -10.63 -23.78 16.35
CA ILE A 7 -10.14 -25.08 15.92
C ILE A 7 -9.08 -25.50 16.95
N ALA A 8 -9.35 -26.56 17.69
CA ALA A 8 -8.43 -27.11 18.68
C ALA A 8 -7.88 -28.46 18.20
N PHE A 9 -6.58 -28.72 18.32
CA PHE A 9 -6.01 -30.05 18.03
C PHE A 9 -4.83 -30.37 18.95
N PHE A 10 -4.47 -31.66 19.01
CA PHE A 10 -3.41 -32.17 19.87
C PHE A 10 -2.26 -32.76 19.06
N GLU A 11 -1.05 -32.65 19.59
CA GLU A 11 0.17 -33.25 19.04
C GLU A 11 0.81 -34.15 20.13
N GLY A 12 0.53 -35.46 20.09
CA GLY A 12 0.98 -36.50 21.04
C GLY A 12 0.22 -37.83 20.93
N ASP A 13 0.62 -38.86 21.71
CA ASP A 13 0.13 -40.26 21.66
C ASP A 13 -1.28 -40.50 22.28
N GLY A 14 -2.04 -39.43 22.51
CA GLY A 14 -3.38 -39.47 23.08
C GLY A 14 -4.46 -39.12 22.05
N ALA A 15 -5.51 -39.93 21.96
CA ALA A 15 -6.71 -39.63 21.17
C ALA A 15 -7.53 -38.51 21.84
N ILE A 16 -7.26 -37.25 21.51
CA ILE A 16 -8.15 -36.13 21.85
C ILE A 16 -9.26 -36.05 20.80
N PRO A 17 -10.53 -35.83 21.21
CA PRO A 17 -11.61 -35.56 20.26
C PRO A 17 -11.31 -34.27 19.49
N LYS A 18 -10.97 -34.46 18.21
CA LYS A 18 -10.95 -33.45 17.15
C LYS A 18 -12.22 -32.59 17.23
N LYS A 19 -12.13 -31.33 17.64
CA LYS A 19 -13.31 -30.47 17.86
C LYS A 19 -13.16 -29.11 17.18
N ILE A 20 -14.20 -28.76 16.42
CA ILE A 20 -14.47 -27.42 15.91
C ILE A 20 -15.66 -26.91 16.72
N PHE A 21 -15.55 -25.74 17.31
CA PHE A 21 -16.60 -25.16 18.13
C PHE A 21 -16.73 -23.66 17.88
N ASP A 22 -17.95 -23.16 18.09
CA ASP A 22 -18.31 -21.76 17.97
C ASP A 22 -18.53 -21.20 19.37
N MET A 23 -17.91 -20.07 19.66
CA MET A 23 -18.06 -19.35 20.92
C MET A 23 -18.64 -17.96 20.70
N LYS A 24 -19.61 -17.58 21.51
CA LYS A 24 -20.02 -16.17 21.66
C LYS A 24 -19.17 -15.50 22.74
N SER A 25 -19.11 -14.17 22.67
CA SER A 25 -18.47 -13.36 23.72
C SER A 25 -19.08 -13.69 25.10
N GLY A 26 -18.24 -14.15 26.03
CA GLY A 26 -18.64 -14.54 27.40
C GLY A 26 -18.95 -16.02 27.60
N GLU A 27 -18.96 -16.85 26.55
CA GLU A 27 -19.15 -18.30 26.67
C GLU A 27 -17.82 -19.01 27.02
N MET A 28 -17.90 -20.07 27.82
CA MET A 28 -16.77 -20.91 28.21
C MET A 28 -17.03 -22.34 27.74
N GLU A 29 -16.17 -22.89 26.87
CA GLU A 29 -16.19 -24.31 26.51
C GLU A 29 -15.13 -25.07 27.33
N LEU A 30 -15.57 -26.16 27.99
CA LEU A 30 -14.69 -27.08 28.69
C LEU A 30 -14.23 -28.18 27.73
N ILE A 31 -12.91 -28.29 27.55
CA ILE A 31 -12.28 -29.36 26.75
C ILE A 31 -11.72 -30.39 27.73
N ASN A 32 -12.40 -31.53 27.87
CA ASN A 32 -11.94 -32.62 28.74
C ASN A 32 -10.80 -33.39 28.08
N ILE A 33 -9.62 -33.36 28.71
CA ILE A 33 -8.43 -34.10 28.28
C ILE A 33 -8.34 -35.37 29.13
N LYS A 34 -8.35 -36.54 28.50
CA LYS A 34 -8.08 -37.82 29.17
C LYS A 34 -6.72 -38.33 28.72
N ASN A 35 -5.82 -38.59 29.68
CA ASN A 35 -4.50 -39.21 29.51
C ASN A 35 -3.74 -38.74 28.25
N ALA A 36 -3.20 -37.52 28.25
CA ALA A 36 -2.48 -36.98 27.11
C ALA A 36 -1.11 -36.43 27.54
N SER A 37 -0.04 -37.03 27.02
CA SER A 37 1.31 -36.43 26.97
C SER A 37 1.47 -35.75 25.61
N GLY A 38 1.66 -34.42 25.58
CA GLY A 38 1.80 -33.66 24.33
C GLY A 38 1.33 -32.19 24.43
N ASN A 39 1.34 -31.49 23.29
CA ASN A 39 0.99 -30.07 23.19
C ASN A 39 -0.44 -29.88 22.63
N ILE A 40 -1.19 -28.95 23.23
CA ILE A 40 -2.53 -28.54 22.76
C ILE A 40 -2.38 -27.23 22.00
N TYR A 41 -2.91 -27.18 20.78
CA TYR A 41 -3.01 -25.94 20.01
C TYR A 41 -4.46 -25.54 19.83
N VAL A 42 -4.78 -24.29 20.13
CA VAL A 42 -6.09 -23.69 19.91
C VAL A 42 -5.91 -22.43 19.08
N TYR A 43 -6.47 -22.44 17.87
CA TYR A 43 -6.51 -21.27 17.01
C TYR A 43 -7.96 -20.78 16.90
N SER A 44 -8.14 -19.48 16.84
CA SER A 44 -9.48 -18.89 16.71
C SER A 44 -9.45 -17.67 15.79
N SER A 45 -10.55 -17.45 15.07
CA SER A 45 -10.74 -16.27 14.24
C SER A 45 -12.23 -15.93 14.14
N PRO A 46 -12.61 -14.65 14.25
CA PRO A 46 -13.99 -14.21 14.06
C PRO A 46 -14.49 -14.44 12.62
N PHE A 47 -13.57 -14.54 11.66
CA PHE A 47 -13.91 -14.66 10.24
C PHE A 47 -14.14 -16.10 9.78
N TRP A 48 -13.66 -17.10 10.53
CA TRP A 48 -13.88 -18.51 10.21
C TRP A 48 -15.33 -18.95 10.36
N PHE A 49 -16.14 -18.17 11.08
CA PHE A 49 -17.58 -18.39 11.17
C PHE A 49 -18.26 -18.39 9.79
N LEU A 50 -17.75 -17.57 8.85
CA LEU A 50 -18.28 -17.42 7.49
C LEU A 50 -18.14 -18.71 6.64
N ILE A 51 -17.27 -19.63 7.03
CA ILE A 51 -17.00 -20.86 6.28
C ILE A 51 -17.88 -21.99 6.84
N PRO A 52 -18.67 -22.71 6.03
CA PRO A 52 -19.46 -23.84 6.52
C PRO A 52 -18.62 -24.89 7.28
N THR A 53 -19.12 -25.35 8.42
CA THR A 53 -18.42 -26.34 9.27
C THR A 53 -18.16 -27.66 8.54
N GLN A 54 -19.00 -28.02 7.57
CA GLN A 54 -18.82 -29.20 6.71
C GLN A 54 -17.52 -29.12 5.89
N ILE A 55 -17.20 -27.95 5.33
CA ILE A 55 -15.98 -27.72 4.55
C ILE A 55 -14.75 -27.79 5.47
N LEU A 56 -14.83 -27.17 6.64
CA LEU A 56 -13.75 -27.23 7.62
C LEU A 56 -13.47 -28.66 8.08
N LYS A 57 -14.52 -29.47 8.31
CA LYS A 57 -14.39 -30.89 8.70
C LYS A 57 -13.62 -31.71 7.66
N ILE A 58 -13.76 -31.44 6.36
CA ILE A 58 -13.02 -32.13 5.30
C ILE A 58 -11.51 -31.91 5.47
N PHE A 59 -11.08 -30.65 5.55
CA PHE A 59 -9.66 -30.31 5.71
C PHE A 59 -9.12 -30.75 7.08
N TYR A 60 -9.95 -30.66 8.11
CA TYR A 60 -9.60 -31.03 9.47
C TYR A 60 -9.42 -32.54 9.65
N ASN A 61 -10.16 -33.35 8.89
CA ASN A 61 -9.96 -34.80 8.85
C ASN A 61 -8.65 -35.19 8.15
N MET A 62 -8.24 -34.45 7.12
CA MET A 62 -6.98 -34.69 6.41
C MET A 62 -5.77 -34.29 7.27
N ASN A 63 -5.69 -33.03 7.69
CA ASN A 63 -4.64 -32.53 8.58
C ASN A 63 -5.12 -31.26 9.32
N PRO A 64 -5.10 -31.25 10.67
CA PRO A 64 -5.60 -30.11 11.43
C PRO A 64 -4.78 -28.82 11.24
N LYS A 65 -3.46 -28.91 11.01
CA LYS A 65 -2.61 -27.74 10.71
C LYS A 65 -2.98 -27.13 9.35
N LEU A 66 -3.24 -27.98 8.37
CA LEU A 66 -3.66 -27.56 7.02
C LEU A 66 -5.06 -26.92 7.05
N CYS A 67 -5.96 -27.41 7.91
CA CYS A 67 -7.28 -26.83 8.12
C CYS A 67 -7.20 -25.37 8.60
N VAL A 68 -6.33 -25.06 9.57
CA VAL A 68 -6.13 -23.69 10.07
C VAL A 68 -5.64 -22.77 8.94
N ALA A 69 -4.65 -23.22 8.17
CA ALA A 69 -4.13 -22.45 7.03
C ALA A 69 -5.21 -22.19 5.97
N MET A 70 -5.95 -23.23 5.56
CA MET A 70 -7.01 -23.07 4.55
C MET A 70 -8.19 -22.26 5.05
N ALA A 71 -8.58 -22.40 6.31
CA ALA A 71 -9.62 -21.57 6.92
C ALA A 71 -9.23 -20.09 6.91
N SER A 72 -7.97 -19.79 7.25
CA SER A 72 -7.44 -18.42 7.21
C SER A 72 -7.43 -17.85 5.79
N MET A 73 -6.96 -18.62 4.82
CA MET A 73 -6.91 -18.21 3.41
C MET A 73 -8.30 -17.98 2.82
N LEU A 74 -9.24 -18.91 3.03
CA LEU A 74 -10.63 -18.78 2.57
C LEU A 74 -11.31 -17.55 3.19
N SER A 75 -11.09 -17.32 4.48
CA SER A 75 -11.65 -16.14 5.16
C SER A 75 -11.08 -14.83 4.63
N ALA A 76 -9.79 -14.79 4.31
CA ALA A 76 -9.15 -13.62 3.71
C ALA A 76 -9.71 -13.33 2.31
N ILE A 77 -9.90 -14.37 1.48
CA ILE A 77 -10.50 -14.24 0.14
C ILE A 77 -11.94 -13.70 0.23
N LEU A 78 -12.76 -14.28 1.13
CA LEU A 78 -14.13 -13.82 1.35
C LEU A 78 -14.17 -12.35 1.78
N MET A 79 -13.30 -11.95 2.71
CA MET A 79 -13.23 -10.55 3.17
C MET A 79 -12.73 -9.60 2.08
N ALA A 80 -11.76 -10.01 1.28
CA ALA A 80 -11.29 -9.23 0.13
C ALA A 80 -12.39 -9.04 -0.92
N PHE A 81 -13.18 -10.07 -1.17
CA PHE A 81 -14.34 -9.98 -2.07
C PHE A 81 -15.45 -9.09 -1.53
N LEU A 82 -15.74 -9.18 -0.24
CA LEU A 82 -16.79 -8.37 0.40
C LEU A 82 -16.41 -6.89 0.44
N THR A 83 -15.14 -6.59 0.73
CA THR A 83 -14.60 -5.23 0.70
C THR A 83 -14.56 -4.64 -0.70
N SER A 84 -14.24 -5.43 -1.74
CA SER A 84 -14.28 -4.95 -3.12
C SER A 84 -15.71 -4.59 -3.58
N ILE A 85 -16.72 -5.37 -3.20
CA ILE A 85 -18.13 -5.03 -3.47
C ILE A 85 -18.53 -3.71 -2.80
N ILE A 86 -18.15 -3.52 -1.52
CA ILE A 86 -18.45 -2.29 -0.79
C ILE A 86 -17.77 -1.07 -1.45
N LEU A 87 -16.53 -1.23 -1.90
CA LEU A 87 -15.79 -0.18 -2.64
C LEU A 87 -16.47 0.16 -3.97
N ILE A 88 -16.94 -0.84 -4.72
CA ILE A 88 -17.69 -0.62 -5.96
C ILE A 88 -19.00 0.12 -5.67
N ALA A 89 -19.76 -0.32 -4.66
CA ALA A 89 -21.03 0.31 -4.29
C ALA A 89 -20.85 1.77 -3.84
N THR A 90 -19.85 2.04 -3.02
CA THR A 90 -19.53 3.40 -2.55
C THR A 90 -19.07 4.32 -3.70
N SER A 91 -18.30 3.79 -4.66
CA SER A 91 -17.93 4.51 -5.88
C SER A 91 -19.15 4.92 -6.72
N ILE A 92 -20.07 3.98 -6.98
CA ILE A 92 -21.30 4.26 -7.75
C ILE A 92 -22.20 5.27 -7.04
N LEU A 93 -22.33 5.16 -5.71
CA LEU A 93 -23.11 6.11 -4.90
C LEU A 93 -22.49 7.52 -4.96
N TRP A 94 -21.16 7.61 -4.92
CA TRP A 94 -20.45 8.88 -5.02
C TRP A 94 -20.66 9.54 -6.39
N ASP A 95 -20.57 8.78 -7.48
CA ASP A 95 -20.82 9.30 -8.83
C ASP A 95 -22.26 9.82 -8.99
N LYS A 96 -23.25 9.07 -8.48
CA LYS A 96 -24.64 9.53 -8.47
C LYS A 96 -24.84 10.79 -7.62
N PHE A 97 -24.17 10.89 -6.48
CA PHE A 97 -24.21 12.08 -5.64
C PHE A 97 -23.62 13.31 -6.35
N VAL A 98 -22.51 13.14 -7.06
CA VAL A 98 -21.89 14.21 -7.86
C VAL A 98 -22.81 14.65 -9.01
N MET A 99 -23.44 13.71 -9.71
CA MET A 99 -24.39 14.03 -10.78
C MET A 99 -25.63 14.74 -10.26
N THR A 100 -26.26 14.26 -9.18
CA THR A 100 -27.42 14.92 -8.58
C THR A 100 -27.09 16.32 -8.09
N LYS A 101 -25.92 16.55 -7.51
CA LYS A 101 -25.43 17.90 -7.16
C LYS A 101 -25.34 18.82 -8.38
N ALA A 102 -24.92 18.31 -9.54
CA ALA A 102 -24.89 19.09 -10.78
C ALA A 102 -26.30 19.46 -11.29
N TYR A 103 -27.28 18.57 -11.16
CA TYR A 103 -28.68 18.85 -11.48
C TYR A 103 -29.32 19.87 -10.51
N TYR A 104 -29.02 19.80 -9.22
CA TYR A 104 -29.44 20.82 -8.25
C TYR A 104 -28.85 22.20 -8.55
N ALA A 105 -27.61 22.26 -9.06
CA ALA A 105 -27.00 23.52 -9.51
C ALA A 105 -27.76 24.14 -10.71
N PHE A 106 -28.35 23.32 -11.59
CA PHE A 106 -29.19 23.79 -12.69
C PHE A 106 -30.49 24.43 -12.20
N LEU A 107 -31.15 23.86 -11.20
CA LEU A 107 -32.33 24.46 -10.54
C LEU A 107 -32.00 25.80 -9.85
N SER A 108 -30.77 25.95 -9.35
CA SER A 108 -30.30 27.19 -8.70
C SER A 108 -29.99 28.34 -9.67
N LEU A 109 -30.01 28.13 -10.99
CA LEU A 109 -29.77 29.18 -11.99
C LEU A 109 -30.82 30.30 -11.94
N ASN A 110 -32.07 30.02 -11.58
CA ASN A 110 -33.08 31.07 -11.39
C ASN A 110 -32.79 31.96 -10.16
N MET A 111 -32.02 31.47 -9.18
CA MET A 111 -31.60 32.25 -8.01
C MET A 111 -30.31 33.05 -8.27
N SER A 112 -29.66 32.86 -9.43
CA SER A 112 -28.32 33.39 -9.72
C SER A 112 -28.24 34.89 -10.02
N LEU A 113 -29.36 35.55 -10.34
CA LEU A 113 -29.38 36.98 -10.66
C LEU A 113 -29.00 37.89 -9.48
N LYS A 114 -29.17 37.43 -8.22
CA LYS A 114 -28.75 38.18 -7.02
C LYS A 114 -27.35 37.83 -6.50
N LEU A 115 -26.73 36.75 -6.99
CA LEU A 115 -25.47 36.17 -6.45
C LEU A 115 -24.22 36.46 -7.30
N GLN A 116 -24.32 37.36 -8.30
CA GLN A 116 -23.28 37.66 -9.28
C GLN A 116 -21.90 38.02 -8.67
N LYS A 117 -21.87 38.60 -7.45
CA LYS A 117 -20.62 38.89 -6.70
C LYS A 117 -19.92 37.64 -6.13
N PHE A 118 -20.65 36.57 -5.82
CA PHE A 118 -20.05 35.28 -5.44
C PHE A 118 -19.57 34.47 -6.65
N TYR A 119 -20.17 34.70 -7.83
CA TYR A 119 -19.83 34.03 -9.08
C TYR A 119 -18.42 34.37 -9.59
N SER A 120 -17.90 35.59 -9.33
CA SER A 120 -16.50 35.95 -9.64
C SER A 120 -15.49 35.18 -8.80
N PHE A 121 -15.87 34.74 -7.60
CA PHE A 121 -15.02 33.91 -6.75
C PHE A 121 -15.11 32.43 -7.14
N HIS A 122 -16.32 31.94 -7.43
CA HIS A 122 -16.51 30.57 -7.93
C HIS A 122 -15.84 30.35 -9.30
N THR A 123 -15.84 31.34 -10.20
CA THR A 123 -15.13 31.25 -11.48
C THR A 123 -13.61 31.24 -11.31
N LYS A 124 -13.04 31.99 -10.33
CA LYS A 124 -11.62 31.88 -9.96
C LYS A 124 -11.30 30.49 -9.40
N LEU A 125 -12.11 29.96 -8.49
CA LEU A 125 -11.95 28.61 -7.94
C LEU A 125 -12.13 27.52 -9.01
N LYS A 126 -13.07 27.67 -9.94
CA LYS A 126 -13.31 26.73 -11.05
C LYS A 126 -12.18 26.76 -12.06
N LYS A 127 -11.59 27.94 -12.34
CA LYS A 127 -10.35 28.06 -13.11
C LYS A 127 -9.18 27.37 -12.39
N LEU A 128 -9.06 27.55 -11.07
CA LEU A 128 -8.03 26.93 -10.25
C LEU A 128 -8.19 25.40 -10.22
N TYR A 129 -9.42 24.91 -10.02
CA TYR A 129 -9.77 23.48 -10.09
C TYR A 129 -9.53 22.89 -11.47
N ASN A 130 -9.92 23.58 -12.56
CA ASN A 130 -9.66 23.11 -13.92
C ASN A 130 -8.16 23.13 -14.24
N ALA A 131 -7.40 24.11 -13.73
CA ALA A 131 -5.95 24.14 -13.86
C ALA A 131 -5.30 22.98 -13.08
N ILE A 132 -5.77 22.68 -11.87
CA ILE A 132 -5.33 21.52 -11.09
C ILE A 132 -5.73 20.22 -11.79
N LYS A 133 -6.96 20.12 -12.32
CA LYS A 133 -7.46 18.93 -13.02
C LYS A 133 -6.69 18.67 -14.32
N MET A 134 -6.38 19.72 -15.10
CA MET A 134 -5.53 19.56 -16.29
C MET A 134 -4.11 19.19 -15.89
N LYS A 135 -3.52 19.83 -14.87
CA LYS A 135 -2.22 19.42 -14.33
C LYS A 135 -2.23 17.96 -13.86
N LEU A 136 -3.28 17.50 -13.19
CA LEU A 136 -3.43 16.09 -12.77
C LEU A 136 -3.59 15.13 -13.96
N ARG A 137 -4.26 15.56 -15.04
CA ARG A 137 -4.42 14.78 -16.27
C ARG A 137 -3.10 14.67 -17.03
N ASP A 138 -2.37 15.77 -17.15
CA ASP A 138 -1.04 15.81 -17.77
C ASP A 138 -0.01 15.08 -16.88
N MET A 139 -0.26 15.04 -15.56
CA MET A 139 0.49 14.18 -14.63
C MET A 139 0.32 12.69 -14.90
N ALA A 140 -0.81 12.27 -15.50
CA ALA A 140 -1.14 10.87 -15.79
C ALA A 140 -0.65 10.37 -17.15
N VAL A 141 -0.03 11.22 -17.97
CA VAL A 141 0.60 10.81 -19.24
C VAL A 141 2.03 10.34 -18.95
N TRP A 142 2.34 9.11 -19.38
CA TRP A 142 3.62 8.43 -19.19
C TRP A 142 4.28 8.21 -20.55
N ASN A 143 5.49 8.74 -20.76
CA ASN A 143 6.23 8.53 -22.00
C ASN A 143 6.86 7.13 -22.07
N ALA A 144 6.58 6.37 -23.14
CA ALA A 144 7.04 4.99 -23.26
C ALA A 144 8.58 4.85 -23.38
N GLU A 145 9.27 5.91 -23.83
CA GLU A 145 10.72 5.89 -24.01
C GLU A 145 11.46 6.33 -22.74
N MET A 146 12.39 5.50 -22.28
CA MET A 146 13.24 5.78 -21.11
C MET A 146 14.66 6.11 -21.58
N ASN A 147 15.24 7.22 -21.14
CA ASN A 147 16.62 7.55 -21.48
C ASN A 147 17.59 6.54 -20.87
N LYS A 148 18.62 6.12 -21.62
CA LYS A 148 19.67 5.21 -21.14
C LYS A 148 20.40 5.75 -19.90
N ARG A 149 20.45 7.08 -19.74
CA ARG A 149 21.02 7.75 -18.54
C ARG A 149 20.23 7.46 -17.27
N ALA A 150 18.94 7.14 -17.37
CA ALA A 150 18.09 6.77 -16.23
C ALA A 150 18.58 5.46 -15.57
N CYS A 151 19.11 4.51 -16.36
CA CYS A 151 19.64 3.25 -15.82
C CYS A 151 20.89 3.47 -14.94
N PHE A 152 21.76 4.42 -15.30
CA PHE A 152 22.99 4.69 -14.56
C PHE A 152 22.79 5.67 -13.40
N SER A 153 21.76 6.50 -13.43
CA SER A 153 21.51 7.46 -12.35
C SER A 153 21.06 6.80 -11.05
N PHE A 154 20.68 5.51 -11.06
CA PHE A 154 20.47 4.72 -9.84
C PHE A 154 21.69 4.75 -8.91
N PHE A 155 22.91 4.82 -9.46
CA PHE A 155 24.16 4.89 -8.68
C PHE A 155 24.22 6.11 -7.75
N LEU A 156 23.42 7.15 -7.99
CA LEU A 156 23.30 8.33 -7.11
C LEU A 156 22.80 7.98 -5.70
N TYR A 157 22.10 6.84 -5.53
CA TYR A 157 21.56 6.43 -4.23
C TYR A 157 22.51 5.60 -3.37
N ILE A 158 23.61 5.07 -3.95
CA ILE A 158 24.57 4.21 -3.24
C ILE A 158 25.26 4.91 -2.06
N PRO A 159 25.72 6.16 -2.17
CA PRO A 159 26.36 6.84 -1.03
C PRO A 159 25.45 6.90 0.20
N PHE A 160 24.14 7.04 -0.01
CA PHE A 160 23.15 7.10 1.06
C PHE A 160 22.81 5.73 1.65
N ALA A 161 23.07 4.64 0.92
CA ALA A 161 22.89 3.29 1.41
C ALA A 161 23.85 2.95 2.57
N PHE A 162 25.03 3.59 2.61
CA PHE A 162 25.97 3.43 3.72
C PHE A 162 25.41 3.93 5.06
N PHE A 163 24.60 5.01 5.05
CA PHE A 163 23.93 5.50 6.26
C PHE A 163 22.92 4.49 6.84
N LEU A 164 22.40 3.56 6.01
CA LEU A 164 21.54 2.48 6.48
C LEU A 164 22.32 1.31 7.09
N MET A 165 23.63 1.20 6.87
CA MET A 165 24.46 0.10 7.38
C MET A 165 24.97 0.37 8.80
N ASP A 166 25.29 1.61 9.15
CA ASP A 166 25.93 2.01 10.43
C ASP A 166 25.00 2.05 11.67
N GLY A 167 23.79 1.49 11.59
CA GLY A 167 22.91 1.36 12.76
C GLY A 167 22.23 2.64 13.25
N LEU A 168 22.71 3.80 12.83
CA LEU A 168 21.99 5.05 12.93
C LEU A 168 20.88 5.13 11.88
N SER A 169 19.87 5.90 12.22
CA SER A 169 19.00 6.66 11.32
C SER A 169 17.69 6.03 10.82
N ASN A 170 16.65 6.83 11.06
CA ASN A 170 15.27 6.62 10.67
C ASN A 170 15.18 6.48 9.14
N LEU A 171 14.84 5.28 8.67
CA LEU A 171 14.72 4.91 7.24
C LEU A 171 13.98 5.97 6.43
N LEU A 172 12.90 6.53 6.99
CA LEU A 172 12.10 7.58 6.34
C LEU A 172 12.89 8.87 6.13
N ILE A 173 13.70 9.29 7.10
CA ILE A 173 14.51 10.51 7.01
C ILE A 173 15.56 10.37 5.91
N ILE A 174 16.23 9.21 5.84
CA ILE A 174 17.22 8.95 4.79
C ILE A 174 16.55 8.94 3.42
N CYS A 175 15.40 8.30 3.28
CA CYS A 175 14.67 8.27 2.01
C CYS A 175 14.27 9.68 1.56
N ILE A 176 13.80 10.53 2.46
CA ILE A 176 13.46 11.93 2.16
C ILE A 176 14.72 12.71 1.79
N PHE A 177 15.79 12.59 2.57
CA PHE A 177 17.02 13.35 2.34
C PHE A 177 17.71 12.95 1.03
N SER A 178 17.82 11.64 0.77
CA SER A 178 18.44 11.13 -0.44
C SER A 178 17.61 11.51 -1.66
N SER A 179 16.28 11.38 -1.62
CA SER A 179 15.40 11.79 -2.73
C SER A 179 15.44 13.29 -3.02
N VAL A 180 15.64 14.15 -2.02
CA VAL A 180 15.83 15.60 -2.26
C VAL A 180 17.13 15.85 -3.02
N LEU A 181 18.25 15.31 -2.56
CA LEU A 181 19.54 15.52 -3.21
C LEU A 181 19.62 14.90 -4.60
N THR A 182 19.15 13.66 -4.75
CA THR A 182 19.11 13.00 -6.06
C THR A 182 18.12 13.69 -7.01
N GLY A 183 17.01 14.25 -6.51
CA GLY A 183 16.06 15.05 -7.29
C GLY A 183 16.69 16.32 -7.87
N VAL A 184 17.53 17.02 -7.10
CA VAL A 184 18.27 18.19 -7.61
C VAL A 184 19.26 17.76 -8.68
N ILE A 185 20.05 16.72 -8.42
CA ILE A 185 21.09 16.24 -9.35
C ILE A 185 20.44 15.70 -10.63
N SER A 186 19.33 14.96 -10.53
CA SER A 186 18.63 14.37 -11.67
C SER A 186 18.08 15.44 -12.62
N TYR A 187 17.64 16.59 -12.09
CA TYR A 187 17.22 17.73 -12.91
C TYR A 187 18.33 18.19 -13.87
N PHE A 188 19.53 18.40 -13.33
CA PHE A 188 20.69 18.90 -14.09
C PHE A 188 21.28 17.86 -15.05
N ILE A 189 21.14 16.57 -14.74
CA ILE A 189 21.52 15.47 -15.65
C ILE A 189 20.53 15.33 -16.84
N GLY A 190 19.37 15.98 -16.75
CA GLY A 190 18.33 15.98 -17.77
C GLY A 190 17.31 14.84 -17.62
N LEU A 191 17.16 14.29 -16.40
CA LEU A 191 16.13 13.29 -16.09
C LEU A 191 14.84 14.03 -15.70
N LYS A 192 14.08 14.38 -16.72
CA LYS A 192 12.89 15.25 -16.61
C LYS A 192 11.59 14.52 -16.95
N PHE A 193 11.63 13.20 -17.11
CA PHE A 193 10.44 12.40 -17.38
C PHE A 193 9.99 11.62 -16.14
N LYS A 194 8.68 11.53 -15.94
CA LYS A 194 8.07 10.81 -14.81
C LYS A 194 8.51 9.36 -14.72
N ASN A 195 8.63 8.70 -15.86
CA ASN A 195 8.99 7.28 -15.95
C ASN A 195 10.42 7.03 -15.46
N GLU A 196 11.33 7.96 -15.76
CA GLU A 196 12.73 7.89 -15.32
C GLU A 196 12.81 8.07 -13.81
N ILE A 197 12.05 9.03 -13.26
CA ILE A 197 11.98 9.30 -11.82
C ILE A 197 11.33 8.12 -11.09
N ALA A 198 10.28 7.52 -11.68
CA ALA A 198 9.62 6.34 -11.14
C ALA A 198 10.60 5.15 -11.11
N PHE A 199 11.35 4.92 -12.19
CA PHE A 199 12.37 3.87 -12.24
C PHE A 199 13.47 4.10 -11.20
N LEU A 200 13.95 5.35 -11.08
CA LEU A 200 14.98 5.73 -10.12
C LEU A 200 14.52 5.52 -8.67
N SER A 201 13.29 5.96 -8.37
CA SER A 201 12.69 5.86 -7.03
C SER A 201 12.37 4.40 -6.69
N PHE A 202 11.92 3.61 -7.66
CA PHE A 202 11.58 2.20 -7.47
C PHE A 202 12.84 1.36 -7.21
N SER A 203 13.86 1.52 -8.04
CA SER A 203 15.15 0.84 -7.84
C SER A 203 15.79 1.21 -6.49
N ALA A 204 15.77 2.49 -6.11
CA ALA A 204 16.26 2.93 -4.81
C ALA A 204 15.45 2.36 -3.64
N SER A 205 14.13 2.31 -3.75
CA SER A 205 13.24 1.75 -2.73
C SER A 205 13.50 0.26 -2.47
N LEU A 206 13.81 -0.51 -3.53
CA LEU A 206 14.20 -1.92 -3.42
C LEU A 206 15.57 -2.08 -2.75
N LEU A 207 16.53 -1.21 -3.07
CA LEU A 207 17.84 -1.23 -2.43
C LEU A 207 17.71 -0.92 -0.94
N TYR A 208 17.00 0.15 -0.56
CA TYR A 208 16.84 0.50 0.84
C TYR A 208 16.01 -0.52 1.63
N SER A 209 14.95 -1.06 1.04
CA SER A 209 14.14 -2.07 1.71
C SER A 209 14.89 -3.39 1.92
N SER A 210 15.72 -3.80 0.95
CA SER A 210 16.55 -5.01 1.08
C SER A 210 17.61 -4.87 2.16
N ILE A 211 18.30 -3.73 2.24
CA ILE A 211 19.27 -3.45 3.31
C ILE A 211 18.58 -3.45 4.67
N PHE A 212 17.45 -2.75 4.80
CA PHE A 212 16.72 -2.63 6.05
C PHE A 212 16.17 -3.98 6.53
N ALA A 213 15.49 -4.73 5.67
CA ALA A 213 14.96 -6.05 6.01
C ALA A 213 16.08 -7.08 6.24
N GLY A 214 17.21 -6.95 5.54
CA GLY A 214 18.37 -7.85 5.71
C GLY A 214 18.97 -7.73 7.11
N ARG A 215 19.01 -6.50 7.64
CA ARG A 215 19.40 -6.24 9.03
C ARG A 215 18.41 -6.76 10.07
N ALA A 216 17.11 -6.80 9.77
CA ALA A 216 16.13 -7.34 10.71
C ALA A 216 16.25 -8.86 10.90
N ILE A 217 16.73 -9.57 9.88
CA ILE A 217 16.79 -11.03 9.87
C ILE A 217 18.03 -11.59 10.58
N THR A 218 19.10 -10.80 10.71
CA THR A 218 20.30 -11.22 11.46
C THR A 218 20.00 -11.47 12.95
N TYR A 219 18.88 -10.96 13.48
CA TYR A 219 18.49 -11.10 14.89
C TYR A 219 17.61 -12.33 15.20
N ILE A 220 17.22 -13.13 14.20
CA ILE A 220 16.33 -14.27 14.39
C ILE A 220 17.14 -15.57 14.28
N THR A 221 16.90 -16.55 15.15
CA THR A 221 17.56 -17.88 15.23
C THR A 221 16.47 -18.97 15.33
N GLN A 222 15.74 -19.38 14.29
CA GLN A 222 16.00 -20.58 13.43
C GLN A 222 15.12 -20.55 12.13
N ASP A 223 15.23 -21.55 11.25
CA ASP A 223 14.50 -21.80 9.97
C ASP A 223 14.77 -20.92 8.73
N PHE A 224 15.62 -21.41 7.80
CA PHE A 224 16.09 -20.68 6.60
C PHE A 224 15.01 -20.37 5.54
N PHE A 225 14.13 -21.33 5.23
CA PHE A 225 13.19 -21.18 4.11
C PHE A 225 11.99 -20.26 4.45
N ALA A 226 11.43 -20.40 5.65
CA ALA A 226 10.37 -19.53 6.13
C ALA A 226 10.84 -18.05 6.24
N ARG A 227 12.11 -17.84 6.64
CA ARG A 227 12.73 -16.51 6.64
C ARG A 227 12.89 -15.90 5.27
N PHE A 228 13.26 -16.69 4.27
CA PHE A 228 13.44 -16.18 2.92
C PHE A 228 12.13 -15.63 2.35
N ILE A 229 11.02 -16.33 2.60
CA ILE A 229 9.68 -15.87 2.22
C ILE A 229 9.29 -14.61 3.00
N GLN A 230 9.52 -14.57 4.31
CA GLN A 230 9.23 -13.41 5.15
C GLN A 230 10.09 -12.19 4.77
N PHE A 231 11.36 -12.40 4.43
CA PHE A 231 12.27 -11.39 3.90
C PHE A 231 11.70 -10.78 2.63
N PHE A 232 11.36 -11.63 1.66
CA PHE A 232 10.86 -11.19 0.37
C PHE A 232 9.51 -10.45 0.50
N ALA A 233 8.63 -10.92 1.38
CA ALA A 233 7.37 -10.25 1.65
C ALA A 233 7.59 -8.88 2.32
N ALA A 234 8.47 -8.80 3.32
CA ALA A 234 8.78 -7.56 4.02
C ALA A 234 9.48 -6.54 3.13
N THR A 235 10.45 -6.98 2.30
CA THR A 235 11.14 -6.08 1.35
C THR A 235 10.21 -5.52 0.30
N MET A 236 9.27 -6.31 -0.21
CA MET A 236 8.29 -5.86 -1.20
C MET A 236 7.23 -4.91 -0.62
N LEU A 237 6.72 -5.18 0.59
CA LEU A 237 5.79 -4.27 1.25
C LEU A 237 6.46 -2.93 1.57
N LEU A 238 7.66 -2.98 2.13
CA LEU A 238 8.42 -1.79 2.50
C LEU A 238 8.86 -1.01 1.26
N SER A 239 9.25 -1.67 0.17
CA SER A 239 9.65 -0.98 -1.07
C SER A 239 8.49 -0.20 -1.67
N ILE A 240 7.26 -0.71 -1.66
CA ILE A 240 6.08 0.02 -2.15
C ILE A 240 5.86 1.31 -1.35
N ILE A 241 5.97 1.23 -0.01
CA ILE A 241 5.80 2.40 0.85
C ILE A 241 6.90 3.43 0.61
N LEU A 242 8.16 2.99 0.57
CA LEU A 242 9.30 3.87 0.31
C LEU A 242 9.26 4.48 -1.10
N PHE A 243 8.83 3.71 -2.10
CA PHE A 243 8.66 4.17 -3.46
C PHE A 243 7.70 5.37 -3.52
N ILE A 244 6.53 5.27 -2.90
CA ILE A 244 5.54 6.37 -2.89
C ILE A 244 6.15 7.64 -2.30
N ILE A 245 6.90 7.51 -1.19
CA ILE A 245 7.54 8.63 -0.52
C ILE A 245 8.61 9.25 -1.41
N MET A 246 9.57 8.45 -1.88
CA MET A 246 10.71 8.92 -2.69
C MET A 246 10.28 9.50 -4.04
N PHE A 247 9.28 8.88 -4.68
CA PHE A 247 8.74 9.36 -5.94
C PHE A 247 8.03 10.71 -5.76
N SER A 248 7.22 10.85 -4.71
CA SER A 248 6.50 12.09 -4.42
C SER A 248 7.46 13.23 -4.07
N THR A 249 8.50 12.97 -3.27
CA THR A 249 9.51 13.98 -2.90
C THR A 249 10.33 14.41 -4.11
N MET A 250 10.80 13.46 -4.94
CA MET A 250 11.53 13.80 -6.18
C MET A 250 10.69 14.65 -7.14
N LEU A 251 9.42 14.28 -7.36
CA LEU A 251 8.54 15.06 -8.22
C LEU A 251 8.34 16.49 -7.70
N LEU A 252 8.13 16.66 -6.39
CA LEU A 252 7.99 17.98 -5.78
C LEU A 252 9.24 18.85 -5.97
N ILE A 253 10.43 18.26 -5.81
CA ILE A 253 11.70 18.97 -6.00
C ILE A 253 11.88 19.37 -7.45
N LEU A 254 11.68 18.44 -8.39
CA LEU A 254 11.83 18.72 -9.82
C LEU A 254 10.84 19.78 -10.30
N TYR A 255 9.59 19.72 -9.85
CA TYR A 255 8.59 20.73 -10.14
C TYR A 255 8.96 22.10 -9.56
N SER A 256 9.49 22.13 -8.33
CA SER A 256 9.95 23.37 -7.70
C SER A 256 11.13 23.98 -8.45
N ILE A 257 12.10 23.17 -8.87
CA ILE A 257 13.25 23.64 -9.66
C ILE A 257 12.77 24.18 -11.01
N ARG A 258 11.85 23.48 -11.69
CA ARG A 258 11.25 23.95 -12.96
C ARG A 258 10.60 25.32 -12.80
N ILE A 259 9.74 25.51 -11.80
CA ILE A 259 9.11 26.82 -11.53
C ILE A 259 10.14 27.92 -11.30
N VAL A 260 11.21 27.61 -10.55
CA VAL A 260 12.28 28.58 -10.28
C VAL A 260 13.02 28.91 -11.58
N MET A 261 13.39 27.91 -12.38
CA MET A 261 14.07 28.11 -13.65
C MET A 261 13.22 28.87 -14.67
N GLU A 262 11.92 28.60 -14.77
CA GLU A 262 10.99 29.34 -15.63
C GLU A 262 10.88 30.83 -15.27
N ARG A 263 11.17 31.21 -14.01
CA ARG A 263 11.23 32.62 -13.60
C ARG A 263 12.54 33.31 -13.99
N PHE A 264 13.63 32.55 -14.08
CA PHE A 264 14.95 33.09 -14.41
C PHE A 264 15.22 33.09 -15.91
N ASP A 265 14.77 32.06 -16.63
CA ASP A 265 14.92 31.94 -18.07
C ASP A 265 13.62 31.40 -18.71
N PRO A 266 12.92 32.20 -19.52
CA PRO A 266 11.71 31.74 -20.21
C PRO A 266 11.98 30.64 -21.24
N ALA A 267 13.24 30.43 -21.65
CA ALA A 267 13.62 29.29 -22.50
C ALA A 267 13.42 27.94 -21.77
N ALA A 268 13.34 27.93 -20.45
CA ALA A 268 13.01 26.73 -19.67
C ALA A 268 11.61 26.16 -19.98
N LEU A 269 10.67 26.99 -20.50
CA LEU A 269 9.36 26.53 -20.98
C LEU A 269 9.46 25.64 -22.22
N LEU A 270 10.55 25.76 -22.99
CA LEU A 270 10.79 24.97 -24.19
C LEU A 270 11.52 23.65 -23.89
N GLU A 271 11.93 23.42 -22.64
CA GLU A 271 12.55 22.16 -22.25
C GLU A 271 11.55 21.00 -22.36
N VAL A 272 11.93 19.98 -23.13
CA VAL A 272 11.12 18.77 -23.32
C VAL A 272 11.11 17.97 -22.01
N GLY A 273 9.96 17.90 -21.37
CA GLY A 273 9.76 17.14 -20.14
C GLY A 273 8.30 17.15 -19.68
N ASP A 274 7.88 16.06 -19.04
CA ASP A 274 6.49 15.83 -18.63
C ASP A 274 6.17 16.35 -17.21
N ILE A 275 7.08 17.13 -16.59
CA ILE A 275 7.01 17.56 -15.17
C ILE A 275 6.23 18.85 -14.97
#